data_AF-A0A535HQL7-F1
#
_entry.id   AF-A0A535HQL7-F1
#
_cell.length_a   1.000
_cell.length_b   1.000
_cell.length_c   1.000
_cell.angle_alpha   90.00
_cell.angle_beta   90.00
_cell.angle_gamma   90.00
#
_symmetry.space_group_name_H-M   'P 1'
#
loop_
_entity.id
_entity.type
_entity.pdbx_description
1 polymer ?
#
loop_
_entity_poly.entity_id
_entity_poly.type
_entity_poly.pdbx_seq_one_letter_code
_entity_poly.pdbx_strand_id
1 'polypeptide(L)'
;MVPRPPSEAVPPPEHGEPDPWSRRGLFTLMLVVGILEVPLSVASYLSANRRHSLAAYLVSAPNPNNFLLVFLVFLLAMPLARRLAGEGRSMRVLETLSVGALVLVFVGAFDSMVANAFHNRLDETNGDQVALFGLADVVAFAVTAVTFPIIYRQFWMPTRRRRRR
;
A
#
# COMPACT_ATOMS: atom_id res chain seq x y z
N MET A 1 -58.08 23.67 -8.46
CA MET A 1 -56.94 22.91 -7.93
C MET A 1 -56.25 22.23 -9.10
N VAL A 2 -55.07 22.70 -9.50
CA VAL A 2 -54.30 22.09 -10.59
C VAL A 2 -53.54 20.88 -10.00
N PRO A 3 -53.65 19.67 -10.57
CA PRO A 3 -52.91 18.51 -10.09
C PRO A 3 -51.40 18.76 -10.30
N ARG A 4 -50.62 18.64 -9.22
CA ARG A 4 -49.16 18.70 -9.30
C ARG A 4 -48.70 17.45 -10.08
N PRO A 5 -47.89 17.58 -11.14
CA PRO A 5 -47.35 16.41 -11.82
C PRO A 5 -46.56 15.55 -10.82
N PRO A 6 -46.57 14.21 -10.97
CA PRO A 6 -45.77 13.33 -10.14
C PRO A 6 -44.32 13.81 -10.23
N SER A 7 -43.74 14.19 -9.09
CA SER A 7 -42.34 14.56 -8.98
C SER A 7 -41.54 13.47 -9.67
N GLU A 8 -40.89 13.81 -10.79
CA GLU A 8 -39.85 12.97 -11.36
C GLU A 8 -38.92 12.64 -10.20
N ALA A 9 -38.93 11.38 -9.77
CA ALA A 9 -37.98 10.89 -8.80
C ALA A 9 -36.63 11.06 -9.49
N VAL A 10 -35.91 12.12 -9.12
CA VAL A 10 -34.51 12.31 -9.47
C VAL A 10 -33.86 10.96 -9.21
N PRO A 11 -33.37 10.25 -10.25
CA PRO A 11 -32.69 8.99 -10.01
C PRO A 11 -31.61 9.32 -8.97
N PRO A 12 -31.52 8.56 -7.86
CA PRO A 12 -30.50 8.83 -6.87
C PRO A 12 -29.19 8.95 -7.65
N PRO A 13 -28.41 10.01 -7.43
CA PRO A 13 -27.18 10.18 -8.19
C PRO A 13 -26.45 8.85 -8.10
N GLU A 14 -25.95 8.35 -9.22
CA GLU A 14 -25.10 7.16 -9.29
C GLU A 14 -23.82 7.47 -8.51
N HIS A 15 -23.94 7.56 -7.20
CA HIS A 15 -22.87 7.60 -6.25
C HIS A 15 -22.37 6.17 -6.22
N GLY A 16 -21.50 5.87 -7.19
CA GLY A 16 -20.59 4.75 -7.09
C GLY A 16 -20.06 4.73 -5.67
N GLU A 17 -20.26 3.59 -4.99
CA GLU A 17 -19.92 3.43 -3.59
C GLU A 17 -18.52 3.99 -3.33
N PRO A 18 -18.36 4.84 -2.29
CA PRO A 18 -17.15 5.62 -2.12
C PRO A 18 -15.96 4.68 -1.99
N ASP A 19 -14.95 4.89 -2.84
CA ASP A 19 -13.71 4.13 -2.77
C ASP A 19 -13.13 4.18 -1.35
N PRO A 20 -12.46 3.08 -0.90
CA PRO A 20 -11.83 3.06 0.42
C PRO A 20 -10.85 4.22 0.59
N TRP A 21 -10.14 4.56 -0.48
CA TRP A 21 -9.35 5.78 -0.60
C TRP A 21 -9.02 6.03 -2.07
N SER A 22 -8.71 7.27 -2.45
CA SER A 22 -8.34 7.52 -3.86
C SER A 22 -6.98 6.90 -4.18
N ARG A 23 -6.78 6.55 -5.45
CA ARG A 23 -5.48 6.05 -5.93
C ARG A 23 -4.35 7.04 -5.64
N ARG A 24 -4.62 8.34 -5.77
CA ARG A 24 -3.65 9.41 -5.45
C ARG A 24 -3.27 9.38 -3.97
N GLY A 25 -4.25 9.20 -3.08
CA GLY A 25 -4.02 9.04 -1.65
C GLY A 25 -3.16 7.82 -1.33
N LEU A 26 -3.44 6.68 -1.98
CA LEU A 26 -2.66 5.46 -1.83
C LEU A 26 -1.21 5.62 -2.31
N PHE A 27 -0.98 6.19 -3.49
CA PHE A 27 0.39 6.46 -3.97
C PHE A 27 1.14 7.41 -3.04
N THR A 28 0.45 8.45 -2.56
CA THR A 28 1.04 9.41 -1.62
C THR A 28 1.38 8.73 -0.29
N LEU A 29 0.54 7.83 0.19
CA LEU A 29 0.80 7.02 1.38
C LEU A 29 2.03 6.13 1.16
N MET A 30 2.11 5.40 0.04
CA MET A 30 3.28 4.57 -0.26
C MET A 30 4.57 5.38 -0.32
N LEU A 31 4.51 6.57 -0.92
CA LEU A 31 5.65 7.49 -0.97
C LEU A 31 6.09 7.91 0.44
N VAL A 32 5.15 8.32 1.28
CA VAL A 32 5.44 8.74 2.66
C VAL A 32 5.99 7.57 3.47
N VAL A 33 5.42 6.37 3.33
CA VAL A 33 5.91 5.15 3.97
C VAL A 33 7.36 4.88 3.53
N GLY A 34 7.64 4.86 2.23
CA GLY A 34 9.00 4.65 1.73
C GLY A 34 10.01 5.69 2.25
N ILE A 35 9.60 6.95 2.40
CA ILE A 35 10.45 8.00 3.00
C ILE A 35 10.69 7.73 4.50
N LEU A 36 9.67 7.30 5.24
CA LEU A 36 9.79 7.01 6.67
C LEU A 36 10.60 5.74 6.97
N GLU A 37 10.62 4.80 6.04
CA GLU A 37 11.48 3.60 6.12
C GLU A 37 12.97 3.97 6.06
N VAL A 38 13.37 5.00 5.31
CA VAL A 38 14.80 5.38 5.16
C VAL A 38 15.48 5.67 6.51
N PRO A 39 14.95 6.54 7.40
CA PRO A 39 15.50 6.73 8.75
C PRO A 39 15.55 5.45 9.58
N LEU A 40 14.57 4.55 9.44
CA LEU A 40 14.53 3.27 10.16
C LEU A 40 15.62 2.32 9.67
N SER A 41 15.88 2.28 8.36
CA SER A 41 17.00 1.54 7.77
C SER A 41 18.34 2.07 8.26
N VAL A 42 18.51 3.39 8.31
CA VAL A 42 19.74 4.02 8.81
C VAL A 42 19.95 3.69 10.28
N ALA A 43 18.91 3.78 11.11
CA ALA A 43 18.98 3.39 12.51
C ALA A 43 19.39 1.92 12.68
N SER A 44 18.80 1.03 11.87
CA SER A 44 19.11 -0.41 11.87
C SER A 44 20.55 -0.70 11.45
N TYR A 45 21.05 0.00 10.42
CA TYR A 45 22.44 -0.07 9.98
C TYR A 45 23.43 0.33 11.09
N LEU A 46 23.11 1.41 11.81
CA LEU A 46 23.94 1.87 12.93
C LEU A 46 23.88 0.91 14.11
N SER A 47 22.72 0.38 14.47
CA SER A 47 22.57 -0.56 15.59
C SER A 47 23.20 -1.93 15.31
N ALA A 48 23.23 -2.37 14.06
CA ALA A 48 23.81 -3.64 13.66
C ALA A 48 25.33 -3.61 13.46
N ASN A 49 26.00 -2.54 13.93
CA ASN A 49 27.43 -2.33 13.80
C ASN A 49 27.95 -2.47 12.36
N ARG A 50 27.13 -2.03 11.38
CA ARG A 50 27.48 -2.00 9.95
C ARG A 50 27.86 -3.36 9.35
N ARG A 51 27.24 -4.45 9.83
CA ARG A 51 27.46 -5.82 9.32
C ARG A 51 27.22 -5.96 7.82
N HIS A 52 26.26 -5.22 7.28
CA HIS A 52 25.97 -5.16 5.85
C HIS A 52 26.06 -3.70 5.35
N SER A 53 26.10 -3.53 4.03
CA SER A 53 26.07 -2.20 3.42
C SER A 53 24.77 -1.47 3.77
N LEU A 54 24.81 -0.13 3.87
CA LEU A 54 23.61 0.68 4.10
C LEU A 54 22.50 0.38 3.07
N ALA A 55 22.91 0.12 1.83
CA ALA A 55 22.00 -0.16 0.73
C ALA A 55 21.22 -1.48 0.96
N ALA A 56 21.86 -2.50 1.53
CA ALA A 56 21.17 -3.73 1.94
C ALA A 56 20.12 -3.47 3.05
N TYR A 57 20.38 -2.53 3.97
CA TYR A 57 19.40 -2.13 5.00
C TYR A 57 18.23 -1.32 4.45
N LEU A 58 18.46 -0.50 3.41
CA LEU A 58 17.41 0.29 2.76
C LEU A 58 16.41 -0.60 2.03
N VAL A 59 16.92 -1.62 1.34
CA VAL A 59 16.11 -2.58 0.59
C VAL A 59 15.42 -3.59 1.51
N SER A 60 16.05 -3.98 2.61
CA SER A 60 15.43 -4.88 3.59
C SER A 60 14.51 -4.16 4.58
N ALA A 61 14.30 -2.85 4.44
CA ALA A 61 13.46 -2.05 5.33
C ALA A 61 11.99 -2.49 5.31
N PRO A 62 11.33 -2.66 4.14
CA PRO A 62 10.01 -3.28 4.03
C PRO A 62 10.09 -4.80 4.27
N ASN A 63 10.61 -5.23 5.41
CA ASN A 63 10.75 -6.65 5.71
C ASN A 63 9.37 -7.28 6.01
N PRO A 64 8.95 -8.32 5.28
CA PRO A 64 7.69 -9.03 5.56
C PRO A 64 7.64 -9.63 6.97
N ASN A 65 8.79 -9.90 7.59
CA ASN A 65 8.86 -10.43 8.95
C ASN A 65 8.48 -9.38 10.02
N ASN A 66 8.52 -8.10 9.69
CA ASN A 66 8.25 -6.99 10.61
C ASN A 66 6.87 -6.37 10.39
N PHE A 67 5.83 -7.20 10.24
CA PHE A 67 4.45 -6.76 9.99
C PHE A 67 3.99 -5.64 10.92
N LEU A 68 4.26 -5.75 12.23
CA LEU A 68 3.83 -4.74 13.20
C LEU A 68 4.52 -3.39 12.99
N LEU A 69 5.81 -3.40 12.65
CA LEU A 69 6.58 -2.18 12.42
C LEU A 69 6.11 -1.49 11.15
N VAL A 70 5.96 -2.24 10.05
CA VAL A 70 5.40 -1.72 8.80
C VAL A 70 4.01 -1.15 9.05
N PHE A 71 3.13 -1.88 9.75
CA PHE A 71 1.80 -1.38 10.10
C PHE A 71 1.83 -0.06 10.90
N LEU A 72 2.74 0.07 11.87
CA LEU A 72 2.92 1.31 12.62
C LEU A 72 3.39 2.47 11.71
N VAL A 73 4.32 2.21 10.78
CA VAL A 73 4.75 3.21 9.79
C VAL A 73 3.57 3.67 8.93
N PHE A 74 2.70 2.75 8.50
CA PHE A 74 1.48 3.08 7.76
C PHE A 74 0.51 3.95 8.57
N LEU A 75 0.32 3.67 9.86
CA LEU A 75 -0.52 4.48 10.75
C LEU A 75 0.06 5.89 10.95
N LEU A 76 1.37 6.02 11.09
CA LEU A 76 2.07 7.30 11.24
C LEU A 76 2.08 8.11 9.94
N ALA A 77 2.22 7.44 8.80
CA ALA A 77 2.21 8.05 7.47
C ALA A 77 0.84 8.58 7.06
N MET A 78 -0.24 7.92 7.52
CA MET A 78 -1.62 8.22 7.13
C MET A 78 -2.05 9.69 7.28
N PRO A 79 -1.89 10.37 8.43
CA PRO A 79 -2.30 11.77 8.56
C PRO A 79 -1.54 12.70 7.61
N LEU A 80 -0.26 12.42 7.35
CA LEU A 80 0.57 13.18 6.42
C LEU A 80 0.12 12.94 4.97
N ALA A 81 -0.05 11.68 4.58
CA ALA A 81 -0.53 11.29 3.26
C ALA A 81 -1.91 11.89 2.97
N ARG A 82 -2.83 11.88 3.96
CA ARG A 82 -4.15 12.50 3.85
C ARG A 82 -4.06 13.99 3.52
N ARG A 83 -3.19 14.73 4.23
CA ARG A 83 -2.98 16.16 4.01
C ARG A 83 -2.38 16.44 2.63
N LEU A 84 -1.38 15.66 2.22
CA LEU A 84 -0.68 15.84 0.95
C LEU A 84 -1.55 15.47 -0.26
N ALA A 85 -2.40 14.45 -0.13
CA ALA A 85 -3.27 13.99 -1.20
C ALA A 85 -4.62 14.73 -1.27
N GLY A 86 -4.96 15.54 -0.26
CA GLY A 86 -6.24 16.25 -0.19
C GLY A 86 -7.43 15.33 0.10
N GLU A 87 -7.21 14.25 0.85
CA GLU A 87 -8.21 13.24 1.14
C GLU A 87 -9.22 13.69 2.21
N GLY A 88 -10.51 13.51 1.94
CA GLY A 88 -11.60 13.94 2.83
C GLY A 88 -11.75 13.10 4.11
N ARG A 89 -11.15 11.90 4.16
CA ARG A 89 -11.17 11.02 5.33
C ARG A 89 -9.85 10.29 5.52
N SER A 90 -9.58 9.85 6.75
CA SER A 90 -8.53 8.86 7.01
C SER A 90 -9.04 7.45 6.67
N MET A 91 -8.13 6.53 6.36
CA MET A 91 -8.51 5.12 6.30
C MET A 91 -8.81 4.60 7.71
N ARG A 92 -9.70 3.62 7.78
CA ARG A 92 -10.02 2.89 9.00
C ARG A 92 -8.86 1.95 9.36
N VAL A 93 -8.74 1.57 10.63
CA VAL A 93 -7.68 0.67 11.10
C VAL A 93 -7.61 -0.62 10.26
N LEU A 94 -8.75 -1.24 9.96
CA LEU A 94 -8.81 -2.44 9.13
C LEU A 94 -8.42 -2.17 7.66
N GLU A 95 -8.74 -1.00 7.11
CA GLU A 95 -8.33 -0.60 5.76
C GLU A 95 -6.80 -0.44 5.72
N THR A 96 -6.22 0.26 6.70
CA THR A 96 -4.75 0.41 6.83
C THR A 96 -4.05 -0.93 7.02
N LEU A 97 -4.62 -1.81 7.83
CA LEU A 97 -4.08 -3.15 8.09
C LEU A 97 -4.13 -4.00 6.82
N SER A 98 -5.22 -3.91 6.06
CA SER A 98 -5.37 -4.62 4.78
C SER A 98 -4.37 -4.11 3.74
N VAL A 99 -4.16 -2.79 3.66
CA VAL A 99 -3.13 -2.20 2.78
C VAL A 99 -1.74 -2.69 3.17
N GLY A 100 -1.38 -2.60 4.46
CA GLY A 100 -0.08 -3.04 4.95
C GLY A 100 0.17 -4.53 4.70
N ALA A 101 -0.83 -5.38 4.94
CA ALA A 101 -0.76 -6.80 4.62
C ALA A 101 -0.54 -7.03 3.12
N LEU A 102 -1.27 -6.31 2.26
CA LEU A 102 -1.16 -6.43 0.81
C LEU A 102 0.24 -6.04 0.31
N VAL A 103 0.80 -4.95 0.85
CA VAL A 103 2.17 -4.52 0.56
C VAL A 103 3.15 -5.63 0.90
N LEU A 104 3.06 -6.22 2.10
CA LEU A 104 4.01 -7.24 2.54
C LEU A 104 3.91 -8.52 1.69
N VAL A 105 2.70 -8.89 1.28
CA VAL A 105 2.48 -10.00 0.35
C VAL A 105 3.17 -9.71 -0.98
N PHE A 106 2.98 -8.52 -1.55
CA PHE A 106 3.60 -8.18 -2.82
C PHE A 106 5.11 -8.03 -2.72
N VAL A 107 5.64 -7.36 -1.70
CA VAL A 107 7.08 -7.23 -1.45
C VAL A 107 7.70 -8.62 -1.35
N GLY A 108 7.19 -9.48 -0.47
CA GLY A 108 7.71 -10.85 -0.32
C GLY A 108 7.59 -11.68 -1.60
N ALA A 109 6.51 -11.51 -2.37
CA ALA A 109 6.34 -12.21 -3.65
C ALA A 109 7.36 -11.72 -4.69
N PHE A 110 7.53 -10.42 -4.88
CA PHE A 110 8.47 -9.86 -5.85
C PHE A 110 9.92 -10.14 -5.45
N ASP A 111 10.27 -10.03 -4.17
CA ASP A 111 11.59 -10.40 -3.67
C ASP A 111 11.89 -11.88 -3.94
N SER A 112 10.93 -12.77 -3.68
CA SER A 112 11.08 -14.19 -3.98
C SER A 112 11.24 -14.44 -5.48
N MET A 113 10.55 -13.68 -6.32
CA MET A 113 10.72 -13.75 -7.78
C MET A 113 12.13 -13.31 -8.20
N VAL A 114 12.65 -12.21 -7.64
CA VAL A 114 14.02 -11.74 -7.91
C VAL A 114 15.04 -12.79 -7.42
N ALA A 115 14.90 -13.25 -6.18
CA ALA A 115 15.79 -14.26 -5.61
C ALA A 115 15.84 -15.54 -6.45
N ASN A 116 14.68 -16.03 -6.92
CA ASN A 116 14.60 -17.23 -7.75
C ASN A 116 15.10 -17.00 -9.18
N ALA A 117 14.74 -15.88 -9.81
CA ALA A 117 15.13 -15.58 -11.19
C ALA A 117 16.64 -15.34 -11.33
N PHE A 118 17.26 -14.79 -10.28
CA PHE A 118 18.67 -14.43 -10.28
C PHE A 118 19.54 -15.29 -9.36
N HIS A 119 19.02 -16.40 -8.82
CA HIS A 119 19.68 -17.25 -7.82
C HIS A 119 21.18 -17.53 -8.10
N ASN A 120 21.57 -17.77 -9.36
CA ASN A 120 22.96 -18.08 -9.74
C ASN A 120 23.85 -16.85 -10.02
N ARG A 121 23.29 -15.64 -9.97
CA ARG A 121 23.98 -14.35 -10.21
C ARG A 121 24.02 -13.47 -8.96
N LEU A 122 23.43 -13.94 -7.88
CA LEU A 122 23.30 -13.18 -6.66
C LEU A 122 24.50 -13.46 -5.71
N ASP A 123 25.60 -12.71 -5.90
CA ASP A 123 26.60 -12.47 -4.82
C ASP A 123 26.21 -11.25 -3.95
N GLU A 124 26.02 -11.46 -2.64
CA GLU A 124 25.51 -10.47 -1.65
C GLU A 124 26.26 -9.12 -1.61
N THR A 125 27.41 -9.02 -2.27
CA THR A 125 28.26 -7.83 -2.34
C THR A 125 28.01 -6.95 -3.56
N ASN A 126 27.20 -7.39 -4.53
CA ASN A 126 26.95 -6.65 -5.77
C ASN A 126 25.84 -5.61 -5.61
N GLY A 127 26.15 -4.35 -5.90
CA GLY A 127 25.18 -3.24 -5.93
C GLY A 127 24.00 -3.49 -6.88
N ASP A 128 24.20 -4.33 -7.90
CA ASP A 128 23.17 -4.75 -8.84
C ASP A 128 22.03 -5.51 -8.14
N GLN A 129 22.32 -6.30 -7.11
CA GLN A 129 21.26 -6.98 -6.36
C GLN A 129 20.38 -5.99 -5.61
N VAL A 130 21.02 -5.05 -4.92
CA VAL A 130 20.33 -4.02 -4.15
C VAL A 130 19.42 -3.22 -5.08
N ALA A 131 19.89 -2.90 -6.28
CA ALA A 131 19.06 -2.22 -7.27
C ALA A 131 17.85 -3.06 -7.72
N LEU A 132 18.04 -4.37 -7.94
CA LEU A 132 16.97 -5.29 -8.36
C LEU A 132 15.89 -5.45 -7.29
N PHE A 133 16.29 -5.70 -6.04
CA PHE A 133 15.36 -5.82 -4.92
C PHE A 133 14.69 -4.47 -4.59
N GLY A 134 15.43 -3.35 -4.62
CA GLY A 134 14.82 -2.02 -4.46
C GLY A 134 13.80 -1.69 -5.56
N LEU A 135 14.03 -2.17 -6.79
CA LEU A 135 13.04 -2.04 -7.87
C LEU A 135 11.82 -2.94 -7.63
N ALA A 136 12.03 -4.15 -7.09
CA ALA A 136 10.96 -5.05 -6.68
C ALA A 136 10.02 -4.40 -5.64
N ASP A 137 10.58 -3.72 -4.64
CA ASP A 137 9.82 -2.97 -3.64
C ASP A 137 8.97 -1.85 -4.27
N VAL A 138 9.57 -1.06 -5.16
CA VAL A 138 8.85 0.03 -5.86
C VAL A 138 7.69 -0.54 -6.68
N VAL A 139 7.91 -1.66 -7.37
CA VAL A 139 6.84 -2.36 -8.12
C VAL A 139 5.77 -2.88 -7.16
N ALA A 140 6.15 -3.47 -6.02
CA ALA A 140 5.22 -3.96 -5.01
C ALA A 140 4.31 -2.84 -4.47
N PHE A 141 4.89 -1.68 -4.13
CA PHE A 141 4.13 -0.51 -3.70
C PHE A 141 3.17 0.00 -4.78
N ALA A 142 3.64 0.09 -6.02
CA ALA A 142 2.81 0.54 -7.15
C ALA A 142 1.65 -0.43 -7.43
N VAL A 143 1.93 -1.73 -7.47
CA VAL A 143 0.91 -2.77 -7.65
C VAL A 143 -0.11 -2.70 -6.53
N THR A 144 0.34 -2.60 -5.27
CA THR A 144 -0.55 -2.46 -4.10
C THR A 144 -1.51 -1.28 -4.25
N ALA A 145 -1.00 -0.09 -4.60
CA ALA A 145 -1.81 1.11 -4.75
C ALA A 145 -2.90 0.96 -5.84
N VAL A 146 -2.63 0.15 -6.87
CA VAL A 146 -3.57 -0.14 -7.96
C VAL A 146 -4.56 -1.24 -7.60
N THR A 147 -4.11 -2.32 -6.97
CA THR A 147 -4.92 -3.52 -6.71
C THR A 147 -5.77 -3.38 -5.45
N PHE A 148 -5.31 -2.62 -4.45
CA PHE A 148 -6.04 -2.51 -3.17
C PHE A 148 -7.49 -2.07 -3.33
N PRO A 149 -7.84 -1.01 -4.10
CA PRO A 149 -9.24 -0.62 -4.30
C PRO A 149 -10.09 -1.73 -4.93
N ILE A 150 -9.49 -2.52 -5.84
CA ILE A 150 -10.16 -3.60 -6.55
C ILE A 150 -10.48 -4.75 -5.58
N ILE A 151 -9.48 -5.17 -4.82
CA ILE A 151 -9.59 -6.24 -3.81
C ILE A 151 -10.57 -5.82 -2.70
N TYR A 152 -10.47 -4.58 -2.23
CA TYR A 152 -11.38 -4.05 -1.22
C TYR A 152 -12.85 -4.11 -1.68
N ARG A 153 -13.14 -3.68 -2.91
CA ARG A 153 -14.49 -3.77 -3.48
C ARG A 153 -14.98 -5.22 -3.60
N GLN A 154 -14.11 -6.16 -3.97
CA GLN A 154 -14.50 -7.55 -4.20
C GLN A 154 -14.82 -8.31 -2.90
N PHE A 155 -14.07 -8.06 -1.82
CA PHE A 155 -14.14 -8.89 -0.61
C PHE A 155 -14.75 -8.18 0.61
N TRP A 156 -14.65 -6.84 0.70
CA TRP A 156 -15.12 -6.08 1.86
C TRP A 156 -16.43 -5.33 1.62
N MET A 157 -16.93 -5.27 0.39
CA MET A 157 -18.27 -4.75 0.11
C MET A 157 -19.26 -5.91 0.00
N PRO A 158 -20.31 -5.97 0.85
CA PRO A 158 -21.37 -6.93 0.66
C PRO A 158 -22.13 -6.55 -0.62
N THR A 159 -21.98 -7.36 -1.67
CA THR A 159 -22.73 -7.24 -2.91
C THR A 159 -24.23 -7.12 -2.58
N ARG A 160 -24.79 -5.91 -2.58
CA ARG A 160 -26.24 -5.68 -2.41
C ARG A 160 -26.96 -6.06 -3.69
N ARG A 161 -26.77 -7.29 -4.17
CA ARG A 161 -27.57 -7.91 -5.23
C ARG A 161 -28.30 -9.12 -4.67
N ARG A 162 -29.46 -8.86 -4.07
CA ARG A 162 -30.74 -9.56 -4.26
C ARG A 162 -31.67 -9.28 -3.08
N ARG A 163 -32.22 -8.06 -3.04
CA ARG A 163 -33.49 -7.80 -2.34
C ARG A 163 -34.46 -7.09 -3.28
N ARG A 164 -34.62 -7.64 -4.47
CA ARG A 164 -35.72 -7.40 -5.41
C ARG A 164 -35.84 -8.64 -6.31
N ARG A 165 -36.43 -9.70 -5.78
CA ARG A 165 -37.42 -10.55 -6.45
C ARG A 165 -38.24 -11.18 -5.35
#